data_AF-A0A232FH88-F1
#
_entry.id   AF-A0A232FH88-F1
#
_cell.length_a   1.000
_cell.length_b   1.000
_cell.length_c   1.000
_cell.angle_alpha   90.00
_cell.angle_beta   90.00
_cell.angle_gamma   90.00
#
_symmetry.space_group_name_H-M   'P 1'
#
loop_
_entity.id
_entity.type
_entity.pdbx_description
1 polymer ?
#
loop_
_entity_poly.entity_id
_entity_poly.type
_entity_poly.pdbx_seq_one_letter_code
_entity_poly.pdbx_strand_id
1 'polypeptide(L)'
;MAFTNVLLLSQIAGYVVALILSLCIIVPMSLHQDEFRGHCLLFSTGNWRESDGQFVPDWASQMYCNYTIFVGLILFLTAAVQIYRLSMLMYKGEDSSFLSAFVDVITSVFLTSITLIAAVIITLGFMTWCQCMTKRFPSCELAAGNDIDKADNIDTSGFHIELGAAQFGTWSSLSIWVGLSVFATLKLLRYHQLENMKVSMYRERQRLIEAASSGSGSNKHPEIG
;
A
#
# COMPACT_ATOMS: atom_id res chain seq x y z
N MET A 1 -12.71 -24.85 -6.61
CA MET A 1 -13.14 -23.54 -7.17
C MET A 1 -13.56 -22.54 -6.09
N ALA A 2 -14.39 -22.91 -5.11
CA ALA A 2 -14.86 -21.99 -4.06
C ALA A 2 -13.75 -21.22 -3.29
N PHE A 3 -12.67 -21.89 -2.87
CA PHE A 3 -11.61 -21.25 -2.08
C PHE A 3 -10.78 -20.21 -2.86
N THR A 4 -10.58 -20.41 -4.18
CA THR A 4 -9.90 -19.41 -5.03
C THR A 4 -10.74 -18.14 -5.15
N ASN A 5 -12.06 -18.30 -5.25
CA ASN A 5 -12.99 -17.18 -5.36
C ASN A 5 -13.03 -16.36 -4.07
N VAL A 6 -12.98 -17.00 -2.90
CA VAL A 6 -12.94 -16.31 -1.60
C VAL A 6 -11.66 -15.51 -1.41
N LEU A 7 -10.50 -16.10 -1.73
CA LEU A 7 -9.22 -15.41 -1.60
C LEU A 7 -9.13 -14.20 -2.54
N LEU A 8 -9.62 -14.35 -3.78
CA LEU A 8 -9.58 -13.29 -4.76
C LEU A 8 -10.59 -12.17 -4.44
N LEU A 9 -11.78 -12.52 -3.95
CA LEU A 9 -12.76 -11.54 -3.44
C LEU A 9 -12.20 -10.75 -2.25
N SER A 10 -11.53 -11.43 -1.32
CA SER A 10 -10.87 -10.77 -0.18
C SER A 10 -9.76 -9.82 -0.61
N GLN A 11 -8.98 -10.17 -1.64
CA GLN A 11 -7.97 -9.28 -2.22
C GLN A 11 -8.61 -8.03 -2.83
N ILE A 12 -9.67 -8.17 -3.62
CA ILE A 12 -10.38 -7.02 -4.22
C ILE A 12 -10.91 -6.10 -3.11
N ALA A 13 -11.57 -6.65 -2.09
CA ALA A 13 -12.05 -5.86 -0.96
C ALA A 13 -10.90 -5.12 -0.26
N GLY A 14 -9.77 -5.79 -0.04
CA GLY A 14 -8.55 -5.18 0.51
C GLY A 14 -8.02 -4.03 -0.35
N TYR A 15 -7.97 -4.19 -1.68
CA TYR A 15 -7.53 -3.10 -2.57
C TYR A 15 -8.52 -1.94 -2.63
N VAL A 16 -9.84 -2.18 -2.52
CA VAL A 16 -10.85 -1.11 -2.42
C VAL A 16 -10.63 -0.29 -1.14
N VAL A 17 -10.40 -0.96 -0.01
CA VAL A 17 -10.07 -0.27 1.25
C VAL A 17 -8.75 0.49 1.11
N ALA A 18 -7.71 -0.10 0.51
CA ALA A 18 -6.45 0.59 0.26
C ALA A 18 -6.60 1.84 -0.61
N LEU A 19 -7.50 1.80 -1.61
CA LEU A 19 -7.82 2.95 -2.46
C LEU A 19 -8.46 4.07 -1.64
N ILE A 20 -9.44 3.76 -0.79
CA ILE A 20 -10.07 4.76 0.08
C ILE A 20 -9.04 5.38 1.03
N LEU A 21 -8.21 4.55 1.67
CA LEU A 21 -7.17 5.01 2.59
C LEU A 21 -6.12 5.88 1.89
N SER A 22 -5.82 5.62 0.61
CA SER A 22 -4.91 6.49 -0.15
C SER A 22 -5.48 7.90 -0.37
N LEU A 23 -6.80 8.05 -0.50
CA LEU A 23 -7.46 9.36 -0.53
C LEU A 23 -7.38 10.07 0.82
N CYS A 24 -7.47 9.32 1.93
CA CYS A 24 -7.23 9.84 3.28
C CYS A 24 -5.78 10.29 3.53
N ILE A 25 -4.86 10.06 2.59
CA ILE A 25 -3.49 10.57 2.64
C ILE A 25 -3.36 11.76 1.68
N ILE A 26 -3.76 11.58 0.42
CA ILE A 26 -3.58 12.60 -0.63
C ILE A 26 -4.35 13.88 -0.30
N VAL A 27 -5.63 13.76 0.04
CA VAL A 27 -6.51 14.93 0.26
C VAL A 27 -5.98 15.80 1.39
N PRO A 28 -5.81 15.31 2.64
CA PRO A 28 -5.34 16.16 3.72
C PRO A 28 -3.94 16.71 3.46
N MET A 29 -3.00 15.91 2.91
CA MET A 29 -1.66 16.43 2.63
C MET A 29 -1.64 17.49 1.52
N SER A 30 -2.55 17.42 0.56
CA SER A 30 -2.68 18.41 -0.51
C SER A 30 -3.33 19.72 -0.04
N LEU A 31 -4.37 19.63 0.78
CA LEU A 31 -5.01 20.80 1.40
C LEU A 31 -4.02 21.50 2.33
N HIS A 32 -3.35 20.72 3.17
CA HIS A 32 -2.29 21.22 4.05
C HIS A 32 -1.21 21.99 3.30
N GLN A 33 -0.76 21.50 2.14
CA GLN A 33 0.25 22.18 1.35
C GLN A 33 -0.24 23.52 0.78
N ASP A 34 -1.52 23.64 0.44
CA ASP A 34 -2.12 24.87 -0.06
C ASP A 34 -2.33 25.90 1.06
N GLU A 35 -2.86 25.47 2.20
CA GLU A 35 -3.07 26.29 3.40
C GLU A 35 -1.77 26.91 3.94
N PHE A 36 -0.67 26.16 3.83
CA PHE A 36 0.67 26.60 4.24
C PHE A 36 1.46 27.26 3.11
N ARG A 37 0.81 27.66 2.00
CA ARG A 37 1.43 28.34 0.85
C ARG A 37 2.64 27.62 0.27
N GLY A 38 2.60 26.30 0.28
CA GLY A 38 3.67 25.42 -0.17
C GLY A 38 4.74 25.14 0.89
N HIS A 39 4.70 25.74 2.07
CA HIS A 39 5.60 25.35 3.17
C HIS A 39 5.17 24.02 3.78
N CYS A 40 6.16 23.22 4.22
CA CYS A 40 5.91 21.92 4.80
C CYS A 40 5.98 22.00 6.32
N LEU A 41 4.92 21.60 7.02
CA LEU A 41 4.90 21.61 8.49
C LEU A 41 5.73 20.46 9.09
N LEU A 42 5.85 19.33 8.40
CA LEU A 42 6.55 18.16 8.94
C LEU A 42 8.02 18.48 9.21
N PHE A 43 8.44 18.27 10.47
CA PHE A 43 9.77 18.59 11.00
C PHE A 43 10.11 20.09 11.03
N SER A 44 9.14 20.96 10.77
CA SER A 44 9.32 22.39 10.98
C SER A 44 9.44 22.70 12.45
N THR A 45 10.39 23.57 12.77
CA THR A 45 10.64 24.04 14.13
C THR A 45 10.37 25.54 14.19
N GLY A 46 10.64 26.17 15.32
CA GLY A 46 10.50 27.61 15.43
C GLY A 46 10.52 28.08 16.87
N ASN A 47 10.54 29.40 17.02
CA ASN A 47 10.57 30.06 18.31
C ASN A 47 9.41 31.04 18.45
N TRP A 48 8.85 31.09 19.66
CA TRP A 48 7.84 32.07 20.03
C TRP A 48 8.53 33.39 20.37
N ARG A 49 8.14 34.47 19.69
CA ARG A 49 8.65 35.80 19.99
C ARG A 49 7.88 36.39 21.17
N GLU A 50 8.59 36.76 22.22
CA GLU A 50 7.99 37.32 23.44
C GLU A 50 7.37 38.72 23.22
N SER A 51 7.84 39.49 22.22
CA SER A 51 7.34 40.85 21.97
C SER A 51 5.89 40.88 21.49
N ASP A 52 5.54 40.02 20.54
CA ASP A 52 4.27 40.08 19.81
C ASP A 52 3.44 38.78 19.97
N GLY A 53 3.99 37.78 20.66
CA GLY A 53 3.36 36.47 20.84
C GLY A 53 3.28 35.64 19.56
N GLN A 54 3.97 36.07 18.49
CA GLN A 54 3.97 35.41 17.18
C GLN A 54 4.97 34.26 17.15
N PHE A 55 4.61 33.16 16.47
CA PHE A 55 5.53 32.07 16.19
C PHE A 55 6.32 32.38 14.91
N VAL A 56 7.65 32.26 15.00
CA VAL A 56 8.53 32.40 13.84
C VAL A 56 8.93 30.97 13.41
N PRO A 57 8.32 30.44 12.33
CA PRO A 57 8.60 29.09 11.87
C PRO A 57 9.93 29.01 11.11
N ASP A 58 10.73 28.01 11.47
CA ASP A 58 11.85 27.51 10.70
C ASP A 58 11.36 26.34 9.85
N TRP A 59 10.94 26.65 8.62
CA TRP A 59 10.35 25.69 7.70
C TRP A 59 11.33 24.60 7.29
N ALA A 60 10.89 23.35 7.41
CA ALA A 60 11.63 22.19 6.93
C ALA A 60 11.56 22.03 5.40
N SER A 61 12.36 21.09 4.88
CA SER A 61 12.36 20.79 3.44
C SER A 61 10.98 20.31 2.96
N GLN A 62 10.50 20.90 1.85
CA GLN A 62 9.29 20.47 1.16
C GLN A 62 9.32 18.99 0.73
N MET A 63 10.50 18.37 0.66
CA MET A 63 10.67 16.97 0.28
C MET A 63 9.87 16.03 1.19
N TYR A 64 9.71 16.33 2.48
CA TYR A 64 8.97 15.47 3.41
C TYR A 64 7.47 15.40 3.06
N CYS A 65 6.83 16.56 2.87
CA CYS A 65 5.43 16.62 2.45
C CYS A 65 5.25 16.04 1.04
N ASN A 66 6.09 16.43 0.08
CA ASN A 66 6.02 15.93 -1.29
C ASN A 66 6.20 14.40 -1.36
N TYR A 67 7.09 13.82 -0.54
CA TYR A 67 7.26 12.37 -0.45
C TYR A 67 5.97 11.68 0.01
N THR A 68 5.30 12.19 1.04
CA THR A 68 4.06 11.57 1.55
C THR A 68 2.92 11.63 0.54
N ILE A 69 2.77 12.75 -0.18
CA ILE A 69 1.79 12.90 -1.27
C ILE A 69 2.11 11.91 -2.40
N PHE A 70 3.37 11.82 -2.81
CA PHE A 70 3.83 10.90 -3.84
C PHE A 70 3.54 9.44 -3.48
N VAL A 71 3.83 9.04 -2.23
CA VAL A 71 3.48 7.70 -1.74
C VAL A 71 1.97 7.49 -1.82
N GLY A 72 1.16 8.45 -1.36
CA GLY A 72 -0.30 8.39 -1.48
C GLY A 72 -0.77 8.15 -2.93
N LEU A 73 -0.21 8.88 -3.90
CA LEU A 73 -0.52 8.72 -5.33
C LEU A 73 -0.13 7.34 -5.87
N ILE A 74 1.05 6.82 -5.51
CA ILE A 74 1.46 5.48 -5.92
C ILE A 74 0.51 4.42 -5.36
N LEU A 75 0.10 4.55 -4.09
CA LEU A 75 -0.84 3.62 -3.47
C LEU A 75 -2.20 3.66 -4.17
N PHE A 76 -2.70 4.86 -4.49
CA PHE A 76 -3.95 5.05 -5.23
C PHE A 76 -3.91 4.39 -6.60
N LEU A 77 -2.89 4.70 -7.41
CA LEU A 77 -2.75 4.17 -8.76
C LEU A 77 -2.59 2.65 -8.74
N THR A 78 -1.77 2.12 -7.83
CA THR A 78 -1.55 0.68 -7.74
C THR A 78 -2.83 -0.03 -7.29
N ALA A 79 -3.56 0.50 -6.31
CA ALA A 79 -4.83 -0.07 -5.89
C ALA A 79 -5.85 -0.07 -7.03
N ALA A 80 -5.98 1.02 -7.78
CA ALA A 80 -6.88 1.11 -8.93
C ALA A 80 -6.55 0.09 -10.03
N VAL A 81 -5.27 -0.03 -10.40
CA VAL A 81 -4.80 -0.99 -11.41
C VAL A 81 -5.05 -2.43 -10.94
N GLN A 82 -4.80 -2.74 -9.67
CA GLN A 82 -4.99 -4.08 -9.13
C GLN A 82 -6.47 -4.46 -9.00
N ILE A 83 -7.34 -3.51 -8.62
CA ILE A 83 -8.80 -3.71 -8.65
C ILE A 83 -9.24 -4.06 -10.07
N TYR A 84 -8.87 -3.24 -11.06
CA TYR A 84 -9.24 -3.48 -12.45
C TYR A 84 -8.76 -4.86 -12.95
N ARG A 85 -7.49 -5.20 -12.70
CA ARG A 85 -6.91 -6.48 -13.13
C ARG A 85 -7.60 -7.67 -12.47
N LEU A 86 -7.84 -7.63 -11.16
CA LEU A 86 -8.48 -8.72 -10.42
C LEU A 86 -9.96 -8.85 -10.79
N SER A 87 -10.68 -7.74 -10.99
CA SER A 87 -12.06 -7.75 -11.47
C SER A 87 -12.17 -8.35 -12.88
N MET A 88 -11.25 -8.03 -13.78
CA MET A 88 -11.19 -8.63 -15.11
C MET A 88 -10.93 -10.14 -15.07
N LEU A 89 -10.00 -10.58 -14.22
CA LEU A 89 -9.71 -12.00 -14.02
C LEU A 89 -10.93 -12.75 -13.47
N MET A 90 -11.68 -12.15 -12.53
CA MET A 90 -12.96 -12.71 -12.08
C MET A 90 -13.98 -12.82 -13.20
N TYR A 91 -14.14 -11.78 -14.00
CA TYR A 91 -15.14 -11.75 -15.07
C TYR A 91 -14.84 -12.79 -16.15
N LYS A 92 -13.57 -12.97 -16.52
CA LYS A 92 -13.14 -13.97 -17.51
C LYS A 92 -13.07 -15.39 -16.96
N GLY A 93 -13.09 -15.57 -15.64
CA GLY A 93 -12.88 -16.87 -15.00
C GLY A 93 -11.47 -17.44 -15.23
N GLU A 94 -10.50 -16.58 -15.53
CA GLU A 94 -9.11 -16.96 -15.79
C GLU A 94 -8.30 -16.95 -14.49
N ASP A 95 -7.44 -17.96 -14.30
CA ASP A 95 -6.50 -17.98 -13.19
C ASP A 95 -5.29 -17.06 -13.47
N SER A 96 -4.79 -16.39 -12.44
CA SER A 96 -3.56 -15.60 -12.55
C SER A 96 -2.35 -16.47 -12.88
N SER A 97 -1.46 -15.99 -13.75
CA SER A 97 -0.17 -16.67 -14.00
C SER A 97 0.75 -16.56 -12.78
N PHE A 98 1.61 -17.58 -12.58
CA PHE A 98 2.63 -17.61 -11.51
C PHE A 98 3.49 -16.34 -11.47
N LEU A 99 4.03 -15.93 -12.63
CA LEU A 99 4.83 -14.71 -12.75
C LEU A 99 4.07 -13.46 -12.31
N SER A 100 2.77 -13.38 -12.61
CA SER A 100 1.97 -12.23 -12.20
C SER A 100 1.70 -12.23 -10.68
N ALA A 101 1.53 -13.40 -10.07
CA ALA A 101 1.44 -13.53 -8.60
C ALA A 101 2.78 -13.17 -7.91
N PHE A 102 3.91 -13.50 -8.53
CA PHE A 102 5.24 -13.14 -8.02
C PHE A 102 5.47 -11.62 -8.05
N VAL A 103 5.10 -10.96 -9.16
CA VAL A 103 5.14 -9.50 -9.29
C VAL A 103 4.23 -8.82 -8.26
N ASP A 104 3.07 -9.40 -7.96
CA ASP A 104 2.15 -8.89 -6.93
C ASP A 104 2.80 -8.91 -5.53
N VAL A 105 3.54 -9.97 -5.19
CA VAL A 105 4.28 -10.06 -3.92
C VAL A 105 5.36 -8.98 -3.86
N ILE A 106 6.21 -8.84 -4.88
CA ILE A 106 7.27 -7.82 -4.90
C ILE A 106 6.68 -6.42 -4.77
N THR A 107 5.62 -6.14 -5.54
CA THR A 107 4.94 -4.84 -5.51
C THR A 107 4.37 -4.58 -4.12
N SER A 108 3.73 -5.56 -3.48
CA SER A 108 3.19 -5.39 -2.13
C SER A 108 4.26 -5.12 -1.07
N VAL A 109 5.41 -5.77 -1.16
CA VAL A 109 6.54 -5.56 -0.22
C VAL A 109 7.14 -4.17 -0.42
N PHE A 110 7.34 -3.75 -1.67
CA PHE A 110 7.82 -2.41 -1.99
C PHE A 110 6.86 -1.32 -1.52
N LEU A 111 5.55 -1.50 -1.72
CA LEU A 111 4.56 -0.53 -1.28
C LEU A 111 4.44 -0.47 0.25
N THR A 112 4.60 -1.61 0.92
CA THR A 112 4.65 -1.66 2.39
C THR A 112 5.84 -0.86 2.92
N SER A 113 7.03 -0.99 2.31
CA SER A 113 8.23 -0.30 2.79
C SER A 113 8.15 1.22 2.62
N ILE A 114 7.71 1.72 1.46
CA ILE A 114 7.54 3.16 1.26
C ILE A 114 6.42 3.74 2.13
N THR A 115 5.35 2.98 2.39
CA THR A 115 4.24 3.41 3.26
C THR A 115 4.70 3.50 4.71
N LEU A 116 5.56 2.57 5.17
CA LEU A 116 6.14 2.63 6.51
C LEU A 116 6.98 3.90 6.70
N ILE A 117 7.82 4.23 5.72
CA ILE A 117 8.63 5.45 5.77
C ILE A 117 7.72 6.69 5.83
N ALA A 118 6.67 6.74 5.00
CA ALA A 118 5.70 7.83 5.02
C ALA A 118 4.97 7.95 6.37
N ALA A 119 4.54 6.84 6.97
CA ALA A 119 3.88 6.82 8.27
C ALA A 119 4.79 7.38 9.39
N VAL A 120 6.08 7.01 9.36
CA VAL A 120 7.08 7.51 10.32
C VAL A 120 7.33 9.01 10.10
N ILE A 121 7.48 9.45 8.85
CA ILE A 121 7.68 10.87 8.50
C ILE A 121 6.51 11.73 9.00
N ILE A 122 5.26 11.34 8.72
CA ILE A 122 4.07 12.07 9.19
C ILE A 122 4.02 12.08 10.72
N THR A 123 4.20 10.92 11.35
CA THR A 123 4.07 10.79 12.80
C THR A 123 5.13 11.62 13.54
N LEU A 124 6.41 11.46 13.18
CA LEU A 124 7.50 12.19 13.84
C LEU A 124 7.48 13.68 13.49
N GLY A 125 7.25 14.01 12.21
CA GLY A 125 7.18 15.40 11.77
C GLY A 125 6.06 16.17 12.45
N PHE A 126 4.89 15.54 12.63
CA PHE A 126 3.77 16.13 13.35
C PHE A 126 4.05 16.25 14.85
N MET A 127 4.69 15.26 15.49
CA MET A 127 5.10 15.37 16.89
C MET A 127 6.07 16.54 17.11
N THR A 128 7.06 16.73 16.24
CA THR A 128 8.02 17.85 16.34
C THR A 128 7.31 19.20 16.28
N TRP A 129 6.36 19.37 15.37
CA TRP A 129 5.55 20.58 15.30
C TRP A 129 4.70 20.78 16.55
N CYS A 130 4.00 19.74 16.99
CA CYS A 130 3.17 19.81 18.19
C CYS A 130 3.98 20.15 19.45
N GLN A 131 5.21 19.66 19.58
CA GLN A 131 6.10 20.05 20.68
C GLN A 131 6.46 21.54 20.67
N CYS A 132 6.48 22.19 19.51
CA CYS A 132 6.68 23.63 19.41
C CYS A 132 5.41 24.40 19.82
N MET A 133 4.25 23.90 19.41
CA MET A 133 2.95 24.50 19.73
C MET A 133 2.57 24.36 21.21
N THR A 134 2.90 23.23 21.84
CA THR A 134 2.60 23.00 23.25
C THR A 134 3.45 23.81 24.22
N LYS A 135 4.48 24.54 23.74
CA LYS A 135 5.20 25.54 24.55
C LYS A 135 4.30 26.70 24.95
N ARG A 136 3.29 27.02 24.12
CA ARG A 136 2.39 28.16 24.32
C ARG A 136 0.96 27.73 24.66
N PHE A 137 0.48 26.66 24.03
CA PHE A 137 -0.87 26.13 24.22
C PHE A 137 -0.85 24.84 25.05
N PRO A 138 -1.90 24.54 25.85
CA PRO A 138 -1.97 23.32 26.64
C PRO A 138 -2.06 22.05 25.79
N SER A 139 -2.54 22.14 24.54
CA SER A 139 -2.60 21.03 23.60
C SER A 139 -2.35 21.51 22.17
N CYS A 140 -1.91 20.59 21.31
CA CYS A 140 -1.65 20.88 19.89
C CYS A 140 -2.95 21.17 19.11
N GLU A 141 -4.05 20.50 19.48
CA GLU A 141 -5.38 20.76 18.92
C GLU A 141 -5.84 22.19 19.19
N LEU A 142 -5.64 22.70 20.40
CA LEU A 142 -6.04 24.06 20.75
C LEU A 142 -5.16 25.13 20.07
N ALA A 143 -3.98 24.74 19.57
CA ALA A 143 -3.19 25.62 18.73
C ALA A 143 -3.80 25.75 17.32
N ALA A 144 -4.49 24.73 16.82
CA ALA A 144 -5.20 24.82 15.55
C ALA A 144 -6.33 25.86 15.62
N GLY A 145 -6.41 26.72 14.60
CA GLY A 145 -7.39 27.82 14.52
C GLY A 145 -6.99 29.11 15.22
N ASN A 146 -5.83 29.15 15.89
CA ASN A 146 -5.25 30.40 16.35
C ASN A 146 -4.33 31.00 15.27
N ASP A 147 -4.35 32.32 15.16
CA ASP A 147 -3.48 33.08 14.26
C ASP A 147 -2.04 33.10 14.82
N ILE A 148 -1.31 32.03 14.52
CA ILE A 148 0.01 31.72 15.09
C ILE A 148 1.13 32.44 14.32
N ASP A 149 0.94 32.67 13.03
CA ASP A 149 1.89 33.37 12.18
C ASP A 149 1.23 34.35 11.21
N LYS A 150 1.49 35.64 11.45
CA LYS A 150 1.01 36.76 10.62
C LYS A 150 1.96 37.14 9.50
N ALA A 151 3.19 36.62 9.49
CA ALA A 151 4.23 37.01 8.54
C ALA A 151 4.02 36.31 7.19
N ASP A 152 3.81 35.00 7.21
CA ASP A 152 3.61 34.22 5.97
C ASP A 152 2.14 34.15 5.55
N ASN A 153 1.20 34.62 6.41
CA ASN A 153 -0.25 34.66 6.19
C ASN A 153 -0.78 33.27 5.76
N ILE A 154 -0.41 32.28 6.58
CA ILE A 154 -0.78 30.86 6.46
C ILE A 154 -2.10 30.60 7.20
N ASP A 155 -2.87 29.62 6.73
CA ASP A 155 -4.04 29.15 7.45
C ASP A 155 -3.66 27.98 8.35
N THR A 156 -3.80 28.16 9.66
CA THR A 156 -3.50 27.16 10.69
C THR A 156 -4.77 26.52 11.27
N SER A 157 -5.94 26.71 10.64
CA SER A 157 -7.21 26.21 11.17
C SER A 157 -7.37 24.69 11.03
N GLY A 158 -6.90 24.10 9.92
CA GLY A 158 -7.11 22.69 9.59
C GLY A 158 -6.02 21.72 10.06
N PHE A 159 -4.80 22.22 10.34
CA PHE A 159 -3.59 21.37 10.34
C PHE A 159 -3.67 20.14 11.25
N HIS A 160 -4.29 20.24 12.43
CA HIS A 160 -4.36 19.13 13.38
C HIS A 160 -5.27 17.99 12.87
N ILE A 161 -6.41 18.34 12.26
CA ILE A 161 -7.36 17.37 11.71
C ILE A 161 -6.80 16.75 10.42
N GLU A 162 -6.21 17.58 9.56
CA GLU A 162 -5.62 17.13 8.30
C GLU A 162 -4.47 16.15 8.52
N LEU A 163 -3.48 16.51 9.34
CA LEU A 163 -2.34 15.65 9.63
C LEU A 163 -2.75 14.42 10.46
N GLY A 164 -3.76 14.55 11.32
CA GLY A 164 -4.37 13.41 12.01
C GLY A 164 -5.03 12.42 11.05
N ALA A 165 -5.76 12.92 10.05
CA ALA A 165 -6.35 12.09 8.99
C ALA A 165 -5.27 11.41 8.14
N ALA A 166 -4.21 12.13 7.77
CA ALA A 166 -3.08 11.58 7.02
C ALA A 166 -2.32 10.51 7.84
N GLN A 167 -2.16 10.70 9.15
CA GLN A 167 -1.58 9.72 10.05
C GLN A 167 -2.43 8.45 10.14
N PHE A 168 -3.75 8.59 10.33
CA PHE A 168 -4.67 7.46 10.32
C PHE A 168 -4.61 6.72 8.97
N GLY A 169 -4.71 7.46 7.86
CA GLY A 169 -4.66 6.93 6.51
C GLY A 169 -3.38 6.13 6.24
N THR A 170 -2.21 6.63 6.63
CA THR A 170 -0.92 5.94 6.42
C THR A 170 -0.76 4.68 7.27
N TRP A 171 -1.08 4.71 8.56
CA TRP A 171 -0.97 3.53 9.43
C TRP A 171 -2.00 2.45 9.09
N SER A 172 -3.24 2.83 8.76
CA SER A 172 -4.25 1.90 8.26
C SER A 172 -3.84 1.32 6.91
N SER A 173 -3.32 2.15 6.00
CA SER A 173 -2.83 1.68 4.69
C SER A 173 -1.70 0.67 4.86
N LEU A 174 -0.73 0.93 5.74
CA LEU A 174 0.35 0.00 6.06
C LEU A 174 -0.21 -1.37 6.49
N SER A 175 -1.19 -1.37 7.39
CA SER A 175 -1.83 -2.61 7.88
C SER A 175 -2.49 -3.40 6.74
N ILE A 176 -3.18 -2.71 5.84
CA ILE A 176 -3.82 -3.32 4.66
C ILE A 176 -2.77 -3.88 3.69
N TRP A 177 -1.70 -3.16 3.40
CA TRP A 177 -0.64 -3.62 2.50
C TRP A 177 0.13 -4.83 3.04
N VAL A 178 0.34 -4.90 4.36
CA VAL A 178 0.86 -6.12 5.01
C VAL A 178 -0.10 -7.29 4.83
N GLY A 179 -1.41 -7.10 5.06
CA GLY A 179 -2.42 -8.13 4.84
C GLY A 179 -2.48 -8.61 3.38
N LEU A 180 -2.43 -7.68 2.43
CA LEU A 180 -2.39 -7.99 0.99
C LEU A 180 -1.12 -8.76 0.60
N SER A 181 0.03 -8.45 1.20
CA SER A 181 1.28 -9.18 1.00
C SER A 181 1.18 -10.63 1.48
N VAL A 182 0.55 -10.87 2.63
CA VAL A 182 0.28 -12.23 3.12
C VAL A 182 -0.62 -12.98 2.14
N PHE A 183 -1.73 -12.38 1.69
CA PHE A 183 -2.62 -13.02 0.71
C PHE A 183 -1.93 -13.30 -0.63
N ALA A 184 -1.09 -12.36 -1.12
CA ALA A 184 -0.31 -12.55 -2.34
C ALA A 184 0.70 -13.69 -2.19
N THR A 185 1.36 -13.82 -1.03
CA THR A 185 2.30 -14.90 -0.74
C THR A 185 1.60 -16.26 -0.68
N LEU A 186 0.45 -16.33 0.00
CA LEU A 186 -0.36 -17.56 0.05
C LEU A 186 -0.83 -17.97 -1.36
N LYS A 187 -1.22 -16.99 -2.19
CA LYS A 187 -1.59 -17.20 -3.60
C LYS A 187 -0.41 -17.76 -4.40
N LEU A 188 0.78 -17.18 -4.24
CA LEU A 188 2.00 -17.63 -4.92
C LEU A 188 2.39 -19.06 -4.53
N LEU A 189 2.39 -19.37 -3.23
CA LEU A 189 2.70 -20.72 -2.73
C LEU A 189 1.73 -21.75 -3.31
N ARG A 190 0.43 -21.43 -3.36
CA ARG A 190 -0.58 -22.31 -3.95
C ARG A 190 -0.35 -22.53 -5.44
N TYR A 191 -0.04 -21.47 -6.20
CA TYR A 191 0.26 -21.63 -7.63
C TYR A 191 1.49 -22.48 -7.88
N HIS A 192 2.56 -22.29 -7.09
CA HIS A 192 3.75 -23.12 -7.18
C HIS A 192 3.44 -24.61 -6.92
N GLN A 193 2.64 -24.93 -5.90
CA GLN A 193 2.22 -26.30 -5.62
C GLN A 193 1.37 -26.89 -6.77
N LEU A 194 0.43 -26.12 -7.32
CA LEU A 194 -0.40 -26.54 -8.44
C LEU A 194 0.40 -26.79 -9.72
N GLU A 195 1.41 -25.97 -9.99
CA GLU A 195 2.28 -26.12 -11.15
C GLU A 195 3.15 -27.38 -11.02
N ASN A 196 3.72 -27.63 -9.84
CA ASN A 196 4.46 -28.86 -9.56
C ASN A 196 3.59 -30.12 -9.72
N MET A 197 2.32 -30.06 -9.27
CA MET A 197 1.36 -31.17 -9.45
C MET A 197 1.00 -31.40 -10.92
N LYS A 198 0.86 -30.34 -11.73
CA LYS A 198 0.58 -30.47 -13.17
C LYS A 198 1.75 -31.16 -13.89
N VAL A 199 2.98 -30.77 -13.56
CA VAL A 199 4.19 -31.37 -14.13
C VAL A 199 4.33 -32.84 -13.73
N SER A 200 4.05 -33.20 -12.47
CA SER A 200 4.11 -34.60 -12.01
C SER A 200 3.06 -35.47 -12.68
N MET A 201 1.81 -35.00 -12.78
CA MET A 201 0.74 -35.72 -13.52
C MET A 201 1.07 -35.88 -15.00
N TYR A 202 1.67 -34.87 -15.65
CA TYR A 202 2.07 -34.95 -17.04
C TYR A 202 3.15 -36.02 -17.26
N ARG A 203 4.18 -36.07 -16.40
CA ARG A 203 5.23 -37.09 -16.45
C ARG A 203 4.68 -38.49 -16.22
N GLU A 204 3.77 -38.65 -15.26
CA GLU A 204 3.15 -39.94 -14.98
C GLU A 204 2.28 -40.41 -16.14
N ARG A 205 1.52 -39.49 -16.76
CA ARG A 205 0.76 -39.78 -17.98
C ARG A 205 1.66 -40.27 -19.12
N GLN A 206 2.83 -39.65 -19.31
CA GLN A 206 3.79 -40.10 -20.34
C GLN A 206 4.30 -41.52 -20.06
N ARG A 207 4.66 -41.84 -18.81
CA ARG A 207 5.08 -43.20 -18.40
C ARG A 207 3.99 -44.24 -18.67
N LEU A 208 2.74 -43.93 -18.37
CA LEU A 208 1.60 -44.83 -18.62
C LEU A 208 1.38 -45.08 -20.12
N ILE A 209 1.55 -44.05 -20.96
CA ILE A 209 1.45 -44.19 -22.43
C ILE A 209 2.59 -45.06 -22.98
N GLU A 210 3.81 -44.83 -22.51
CA GLU A 210 4.98 -45.63 -22.91
C GLU A 210 4.82 -47.10 -22.51
N ALA A 211 4.38 -47.39 -21.28
CA ALA A 211 4.11 -48.74 -20.80
C ALA A 211 2.99 -49.46 -21.59
N ALA A 212 1.93 -48.73 -21.97
CA ALA A 212 0.87 -49.29 -22.81
C ALA A 212 1.38 -49.62 -24.23
N SER A 213 2.24 -48.76 -24.80
CA SER A 213 2.82 -48.99 -26.13
C SER A 213 3.80 -50.16 -26.16
N SER A 214 4.61 -50.35 -25.11
CA SER A 214 5.55 -51.47 -25.01
C SER A 214 4.85 -52.81 -24.72
N GLY A 215 3.77 -52.79 -23.93
CA GLY A 215 2.94 -53.98 -23.67
C GLY A 215 2.19 -54.49 -24.91
N SER A 216 1.84 -53.62 -25.86
CA SER A 216 1.14 -54.02 -27.10
C SER A 216 2.06 -54.69 -28.14
N GLY A 217 3.39 -54.57 -28.01
CA GLY A 217 4.36 -55.15 -28.94
C GLY A 217 4.73 -56.61 -28.66
N SER A 218 4.37 -57.16 -27.49
CA SER A 218 4.80 -58.51 -27.06
C SER A 218 3.85 -59.65 -27.43
N ASN A 219 2.73 -59.38 -28.13
CA ASN A 219 1.74 -60.39 -28.55
C ASN A 219 1.87 -60.78 -30.05
N LYS A 220 3.08 -60.92 -30.57
CA LYS A 220 3.31 -61.65 -31.83
C LYS A 220 3.86 -63.04 -31.53
N HIS A 221 2.93 -63.99 -31.53
CA HIS A 221 3.15 -65.44 -31.63
C HIS A 221 4.28 -65.76 -32.63
N PRO A 222 5.29 -66.57 -32.27
CA PRO A 222 5.92 -67.45 -33.23
C PRO A 222 5.03 -68.69 -33.38
N GLU A 223 4.70 -69.02 -34.62
CA GLU A 223 4.07 -70.28 -34.99
C GLU A 223 4.96 -71.46 -34.61
N ILE A 224 4.30 -72.53 -34.14
CA ILE A 224 4.90 -73.83 -33.88
C ILE A 224 4.99 -74.55 -35.24
N GLY A 225 6.20 -74.88 -35.67
CA GLY A 225 6.51 -75.74 -36.81
C GLY A 225 7.76 -76.54 -36.53
#